data_AF-A0A7C9MM96-F1
#
_entry.id   AF-A0A7C9MM96-F1
#
_cell.length_a   1.000
_cell.length_b   1.000
_cell.length_c   1.000
_cell.angle_alpha   90.00
_cell.angle_beta   90.00
_cell.angle_gamma   90.00
#
_symmetry.space_group_name_H-M   'P 1'
#
loop_
_entity.id
_entity.type
_entity.pdbx_description
1 polymer ?
#
loop_
_entity_poly.entity_id
_entity_poly.type
_entity_poly.pdbx_seq_one_letter_code
_entity_poly.pdbx_strand_id
1 'polypeptide(L)'
;MADTEQQVDVASQLMSELNIDDIGNEKATLQTLVNDAKALIIDSISPTLTEAQLIAIDSNMYTRLVKTLATAFYYDRELSSGVPMGAVIMLSHFGTKVEMWKAKQLAGGVSNVGTN
;
A
#
# COMPACT_ATOMS: atom_id res chain seq x y z
N MET A 1 21.09 -14.58 -12.86
CA MET A 1 19.64 -14.36 -13.00
C MET A 1 19.27 -13.45 -11.84
N ALA A 2 19.14 -12.16 -12.13
CA ALA A 2 19.21 -11.08 -11.16
C ALA A 2 17.87 -10.92 -10.41
N ASP A 3 18.00 -10.73 -9.10
CA ASP A 3 17.07 -10.10 -8.16
C ASP A 3 15.58 -10.28 -8.44
N THR A 4 15.03 -11.38 -7.93
CA THR A 4 13.65 -11.36 -7.45
C THR A 4 13.63 -10.44 -6.22
N GLU A 5 13.56 -9.13 -6.46
CA GLU A 5 13.16 -8.17 -5.43
C GLU A 5 11.92 -8.77 -4.77
N GLN A 6 12.06 -9.06 -3.48
CA GLN A 6 11.11 -9.82 -2.70
C GLN A 6 9.87 -8.94 -2.55
N GLN A 7 9.01 -8.93 -3.58
CA GLN A 7 7.71 -8.32 -3.53
C GLN A 7 7.01 -8.96 -2.34
N VAL A 8 6.78 -8.17 -1.30
CA VAL A 8 6.06 -8.62 -0.12
C VAL A 8 4.74 -9.19 -0.62
N ASP A 9 4.55 -10.51 -0.49
CA ASP A 9 3.29 -11.16 -0.84
C ASP A 9 2.26 -10.79 0.24
N VAL A 10 1.75 -9.56 0.13
CA VAL A 10 0.80 -8.97 1.08
C VAL A 10 -0.47 -9.82 1.17
N ALA A 11 -0.89 -10.45 0.07
CA ALA A 11 -2.04 -11.33 0.06
C ALA A 11 -1.82 -12.57 0.93
N SER A 12 -0.68 -13.27 0.78
CA SER A 12 -0.34 -14.40 1.66
C SER A 12 -0.16 -14.00 3.13
N GLN A 13 0.41 -12.83 3.39
CA GLN A 13 0.51 -12.31 4.76
C GLN A 13 -0.88 -12.04 5.36
N LEU A 14 -1.78 -11.44 4.60
CA LEU A 14 -3.16 -11.20 5.03
C LEU A 14 -3.91 -12.50 5.28
N MET A 15 -3.73 -13.52 4.43
CA MET A 15 -4.33 -14.84 4.68
C MET A 15 -3.91 -15.39 6.04
N SER A 16 -2.61 -15.34 6.34
CA SER A 16 -2.10 -15.78 7.64
C SER A 16 -2.61 -14.92 8.80
N GLU A 17 -2.69 -13.60 8.64
CA GLU A 17 -3.14 -12.68 9.70
C GLU A 17 -4.65 -12.81 9.98
N LEU A 18 -5.44 -13.06 8.94
CA LEU A 18 -6.90 -13.22 9.02
C LEU A 18 -7.33 -14.67 9.29
N ASN A 19 -6.38 -15.60 9.42
CA ASN A 19 -6.62 -17.04 9.52
C ASN A 19 -7.54 -17.56 8.39
N ILE A 20 -7.28 -17.11 7.16
CA ILE A 20 -7.97 -17.57 5.97
C ILE A 20 -7.25 -18.80 5.43
N ASP A 21 -7.99 -19.89 5.33
CA ASP A 21 -7.49 -21.13 4.76
C ASP A 21 -7.20 -20.95 3.26
N ASP A 22 -6.11 -21.56 2.78
CA ASP A 22 -5.74 -21.56 1.36
C ASP A 22 -6.59 -22.57 0.58
N ILE A 23 -7.89 -22.30 0.52
CA ILE A 23 -8.88 -23.12 -0.18
C ILE A 23 -9.60 -22.33 -1.27
N GLY A 24 -9.75 -22.95 -2.43
CA GLY A 24 -10.45 -22.34 -3.56
C GLY A 24 -9.74 -21.12 -4.14
N ASN A 25 -10.47 -20.01 -4.28
CA ASN A 25 -10.01 -18.78 -4.94
C ASN A 25 -9.74 -17.63 -3.94
N GLU A 26 -9.57 -17.94 -2.64
CA GLU A 26 -9.40 -16.92 -1.59
C GLU A 26 -8.13 -16.09 -1.79
N LYS A 27 -7.00 -16.74 -2.05
CA LYS A 27 -5.73 -16.04 -2.35
C LYS A 27 -5.87 -15.10 -3.55
N ALA A 28 -6.48 -15.55 -4.63
CA ALA A 28 -6.69 -14.75 -5.84
C ALA A 28 -7.63 -13.55 -5.59
N THR A 29 -8.65 -13.76 -4.75
CA THR A 29 -9.55 -12.68 -4.32
C THR A 29 -8.79 -11.65 -3.50
N LEU A 30 -8.06 -12.06 -2.47
CA LEU A 30 -7.23 -11.16 -1.67
C LEU A 30 -6.18 -10.44 -2.50
N GLN A 31 -5.56 -11.10 -3.47
CA GLN A 31 -4.61 -10.46 -4.40
C GLN A 31 -5.27 -9.31 -5.15
N THR A 32 -6.51 -9.51 -5.63
CA THR A 32 -7.28 -8.47 -6.33
C THR A 32 -7.59 -7.30 -5.38
N LEU A 33 -8.07 -7.60 -4.16
CA LEU A 33 -8.39 -6.57 -3.18
C LEU A 33 -7.15 -5.79 -2.70
N VAL A 34 -6.00 -6.45 -2.61
CA VAL A 34 -4.71 -5.80 -2.32
C VAL A 34 -4.34 -4.84 -3.46
N ASN A 35 -4.53 -5.23 -4.72
CA ASN A 35 -4.25 -4.36 -5.86
C ASN A 35 -5.19 -3.15 -5.89
N ASP A 36 -6.48 -3.35 -5.61
CA ASP A 36 -7.46 -2.27 -5.51
C ASP A 36 -7.09 -1.30 -4.37
N ALA A 37 -6.69 -1.84 -3.22
CA ALA A 37 -6.22 -1.04 -2.09
C ALA A 37 -4.99 -0.19 -2.44
N LYS A 38 -3.99 -0.79 -3.09
CA LYS A 38 -2.80 -0.06 -3.56
C LYS A 38 -3.16 1.07 -4.51
N ALA A 39 -4.01 0.78 -5.51
CA ALA A 39 -4.45 1.78 -6.48
C ALA A 39 -5.16 2.96 -5.80
N LEU A 40 -6.09 2.70 -4.88
CA LEU A 40 -6.78 3.74 -4.13
C LEU A 40 -5.82 4.59 -3.28
N ILE A 41 -4.86 3.96 -2.62
CA ILE A 41 -3.86 4.65 -1.78
C ILE A 41 -2.98 5.57 -2.63
N ILE A 42 -2.47 5.09 -3.76
CA ILE A 42 -1.63 5.88 -4.68
C ILE A 42 -2.40 7.10 -5.18
N ASP A 43 -3.63 6.89 -5.65
CA ASP A 43 -4.49 7.96 -6.16
C ASP A 43 -4.85 8.99 -5.08
N SER A 44 -5.11 8.54 -3.85
CA SER A 44 -5.47 9.40 -2.73
C SER A 44 -4.32 10.27 -2.21
N ILE A 45 -3.08 9.82 -2.35
CA ILE A 45 -1.90 10.49 -1.78
C ILE A 45 -1.27 11.40 -2.82
N SER A 46 -0.92 10.84 -3.97
CA SER A 46 -0.20 11.55 -5.00
C SER A 46 -0.20 10.71 -6.28
N PRO A 47 -1.08 11.00 -7.24
CA PRO A 47 -1.15 10.23 -8.50
C PRO A 47 0.13 10.34 -9.35
N THR A 48 1.05 11.24 -8.98
CA THR A 48 2.34 11.42 -9.63
C THR A 48 3.47 10.52 -9.11
N LEU A 49 3.25 9.78 -8.01
CA LEU A 49 4.26 8.89 -7.42
C LEU A 49 3.99 7.42 -7.77
N THR A 50 5.06 6.66 -7.99
CA THR A 50 4.97 5.22 -8.19
C THR A 50 4.86 4.49 -6.84
N GLU A 51 4.32 3.26 -6.86
CA GLU A 51 4.29 2.39 -5.67
C GLU A 51 5.69 2.23 -5.07
N ALA A 52 6.73 2.04 -5.89
CA ALA A 52 8.11 1.91 -5.43
C ALA A 52 8.59 3.16 -4.67
N GLN A 53 8.20 4.36 -5.11
CA GLN A 53 8.54 5.60 -4.41
C GLN A 53 7.81 5.70 -3.06
N LEU A 54 6.54 5.31 -2.99
CA LEU A 54 5.78 5.28 -1.73
C LEU A 54 6.40 4.29 -0.72
N ILE A 55 6.80 3.11 -1.19
CA ILE A 55 7.52 2.12 -0.38
C ILE A 55 8.86 2.67 0.13
N ALA A 56 9.60 3.40 -0.72
CA ALA A 56 10.87 4.02 -0.34
C ALA A 56 10.70 5.14 0.71
N ILE A 57 9.55 5.82 0.75
CA ILE A 57 9.24 6.84 1.76
C ILE A 57 8.98 6.20 3.12
N ASP A 58 8.10 5.19 3.18
CA ASP A 58 7.81 4.43 4.40
C ASP A 58 7.13 3.09 4.07
N SER A 59 7.95 2.06 3.88
CA SER A 59 7.49 0.71 3.56
C SER A 59 6.55 0.12 4.62
N ASN A 60 6.80 0.40 5.90
CA ASN A 60 5.99 -0.12 7.01
C ASN A 60 4.60 0.53 7.02
N MET A 61 4.54 1.85 6.88
CA MET A 61 3.27 2.58 6.83
C MET A 61 2.47 2.21 5.58
N TYR A 62 3.12 2.16 4.42
CA TYR A 62 2.47 1.81 3.17
C TYR A 62 1.90 0.38 3.22
N THR A 63 2.71 -0.61 3.63
CA THR A 63 2.27 -2.00 3.74
C THR A 63 1.12 -2.14 4.73
N ARG A 64 1.17 -1.44 5.87
CA ARG A 64 0.10 -1.50 6.88
C ARG A 64 -1.20 -0.86 6.39
N LEU A 65 -1.10 0.23 5.65
CA LEU A 65 -2.25 0.91 5.05
C LEU A 65 -2.92 0.01 3.98
N VAL A 66 -2.11 -0.59 3.10
CA VAL A 66 -2.60 -1.57 2.10
C VAL A 66 -3.32 -2.72 2.79
N LYS A 67 -2.71 -3.33 3.81
CA LYS A 67 -3.33 -4.42 4.57
C LYS A 67 -4.67 -4.01 5.19
N THR A 68 -4.71 -2.85 5.84
CA THR A 68 -5.92 -2.37 6.52
C THR A 68 -7.06 -2.16 5.54
N LEU A 69 -6.77 -1.56 4.38
CA LEU A 69 -7.78 -1.31 3.37
C LEU A 69 -8.20 -2.59 2.63
N ALA A 70 -7.26 -3.49 2.33
CA ALA A 70 -7.58 -4.79 1.74
C ALA A 70 -8.45 -5.65 2.68
N THR A 71 -8.18 -5.62 4.00
CA THR A 71 -9.04 -6.25 5.01
C THR A 71 -10.43 -5.61 5.05
N ALA A 72 -10.51 -4.28 4.92
CA ALA A 72 -11.80 -3.60 4.85
C ALA A 72 -12.60 -4.05 3.63
N PHE A 73 -11.98 -4.09 2.44
CA PHE A 73 -12.62 -4.59 1.23
C PHE A 73 -13.00 -6.06 1.29
N TYR A 74 -12.22 -6.87 2.01
CA TYR A 74 -12.53 -8.29 2.17
C TYR A 74 -13.84 -8.50 2.93
N TYR A 75 -14.07 -7.73 4.00
CA TYR A 75 -15.31 -7.83 4.79
C TYR A 75 -16.47 -6.99 4.25
N ASP A 76 -16.20 -5.84 3.63
CA ASP A 76 -17.19 -4.89 3.11
C ASP A 76 -16.66 -4.26 1.81
N ARG A 77 -16.92 -4.93 0.67
CA ARG A 77 -16.44 -4.50 -0.65
C ARG A 77 -16.92 -3.11 -1.05
N GLU A 78 -18.11 -2.72 -0.59
CA GLU A 78 -18.71 -1.43 -0.91
C GLU A 78 -18.26 -0.33 0.05
N LEU A 79 -17.53 -0.68 1.12
CA LEU A 79 -17.25 0.21 2.24
C LEU A 79 -18.53 0.91 2.71
N SER A 80 -19.61 0.13 2.84
CA SER A 80 -20.94 0.56 3.27
C SER A 80 -20.89 1.32 4.60
N SER A 81 -19.97 0.91 5.48
CA SER A 81 -19.69 1.54 6.77
C SER A 81 -18.65 2.66 6.72
N GLY A 82 -18.14 2.97 5.53
CA GLY A 82 -17.05 3.91 5.28
C GLY A 82 -15.66 3.27 5.39
N VAL A 83 -14.64 4.04 5.04
CA VAL A 83 -13.24 3.66 5.24
C VAL A 83 -12.94 3.60 6.74
N PRO A 84 -12.27 2.54 7.26
CA PRO A 84 -11.92 2.45 8.67
C PRO A 84 -11.16 3.70 9.14
N MET A 85 -11.54 4.27 10.28
CA MET A 85 -10.90 5.48 10.83
C MET A 85 -9.37 5.34 10.96
N GLY A 86 -8.89 4.14 11.32
CA GLY A 86 -7.46 3.85 11.35
C GLY A 86 -6.78 4.02 9.99
N ALA A 87 -7.43 3.59 8.90
CA ALA A 87 -6.92 3.79 7.54
C ALA A 87 -6.92 5.27 7.16
N VAL A 88 -7.94 6.04 7.54
CA VAL A 88 -7.99 7.50 7.32
C VAL A 88 -6.82 8.21 8.03
N ILE A 89 -6.56 7.88 9.30
CA ILE A 89 -5.45 8.44 10.08
C ILE A 89 -4.11 8.08 9.43
N MET A 90 -3.93 6.81 9.06
CA MET A 90 -2.70 6.35 8.40
C MET A 90 -2.50 7.03 7.04
N LEU A 91 -3.56 7.18 6.23
CA LEU A 91 -3.51 7.87 4.95
C LEU A 91 -3.10 9.33 5.10
N SER A 92 -3.71 10.06 6.06
CA SER A 92 -3.34 11.45 6.34
C SER A 92 -1.89 11.60 6.80
N HIS A 93 -1.45 10.74 7.72
CA HIS A 93 -0.09 10.77 8.23
C HIS A 93 0.93 10.42 7.13
N PHE A 94 0.63 9.42 6.31
CA PHE A 94 1.49 9.01 5.21
C PHE A 94 1.55 10.07 4.10
N GLY A 95 0.42 10.71 3.77
CA GLY A 95 0.38 11.88 2.88
C GLY A 95 1.27 13.02 3.37
N THR A 96 1.27 13.30 4.68
CA THR A 96 2.18 14.31 5.27
C THR A 96 3.65 13.93 5.06
N LYS A 97 4.02 12.66 5.27
CA LYS A 97 5.39 12.18 5.00
C LYS A 97 5.79 12.34 3.53
N VAL A 98 4.85 12.08 2.63
CA VAL A 98 5.04 12.22 1.18
C VAL A 98 5.28 13.67 0.78
N GLU A 99 4.49 14.61 1.31
CA GLU A 99 4.72 16.03 1.07
C GLU A 99 6.06 16.52 1.65
N MET A 100 6.43 16.06 2.85
CA MET A 100 7.75 16.34 3.41
C MET A 100 8.88 15.76 2.56
N TRP A 101 8.71 14.57 1.99
CA TRP A 101 9.66 13.97 1.07
C TRP A 101 9.79 14.80 -0.21
N LYS A 102 8.66 15.18 -0.85
CA LYS A 102 8.65 16.05 -2.04
C LYS A 102 9.39 17.37 -1.76
N ALA A 103 9.10 18.00 -0.61
CA ALA A 103 9.76 19.24 -0.21
C ALA A 103 11.28 19.08 -0.03
N LYS A 104 11.75 17.95 0.54
CA LYS A 104 13.18 17.64 0.63
C LYS A 104 13.83 17.43 -0.74
N GLN A 105 13.14 16.77 -1.67
CA GLN A 105 13.64 16.59 -3.04
C GLN A 105 13.79 17.93 -3.78
N LEU A 106 12.85 18.86 -3.57
CA LEU A 106 12.91 20.22 -4.14
C LEU A 106 13.99 21.09 -3.50
N ALA A 107 14.20 20.96 -2.18
CA ALA A 107 15.24 21.70 -1.46
C ALA A 107 16.65 21.13 -1.66
N GLY A 108 16.76 19.84 -2.02
CA GLY A 108 18.01 19.09 -2.08
C GLY A 108 18.65 18.97 -3.47
N GLY A 109 18.03 19.48 -4.54
CA GLY A 109 18.64 19.59 -5.88
C GLY A 109 19.46 18.38 -6.34
N VAL A 110 18.78 17.30 -6.76
CA VAL A 110 19.34 16.12 -7.47
C VAL A 110 20.41 15.33 -6.70
N SER A 111 19.99 14.24 -6.04
CA SER A 111 20.85 13.06 -5.90
C SER A 111 20.01 11.79 -6.06
N ASN A 112 19.94 11.32 -7.31
CA ASN A 112 19.83 9.92 -7.74
C ASN A 112 19.13 8.92 -6.79
N VAL A 113 17.93 8.48 -7.19
CA VAL A 113 17.45 7.13 -6.85
C VAL A 113 17.05 6.44 -8.16
N GLY A 114 18.05 5.74 -8.72
CA GLY A 114 17.88 4.55 -9.57
C GLY A 114 17.17 4.71 -10.90
N THR A 115 17.93 5.04 -11.95
CA THR A 115 17.80 4.26 -13.19
C THR A 115 18.27 2.83 -12.90
N ASN A 116 17.38 1.86 -13.07
CA ASN A 116 17.66 0.56 -13.65
C ASN A 116 16.37 0.03 -14.27
#